data_AF-A0A7S3EXE0-F1
#
_entry.id   AF-A0A7S3EXE0-F1
#
_cell.length_a   1.000
_cell.length_b   1.000
_cell.length_c   1.000
_cell.angle_alpha   90.00
_cell.angle_beta   90.00
_cell.angle_gamma   90.00
#
_symmetry.space_group_name_H-M   'P 1'
#
loop_
_entity.id
_entity.type
_entity.pdbx_description
1 polymer ?
#
loop_
_entity_poly.entity_id
_entity_poly.type
_entity_poly.pdbx_seq_one_letter_code
_entity_poly.pdbx_strand_id
1 'polypeptide(L)'
;CLSVVRSRSFSGPYARGTFRGSLIQLFLACTVAGVATIGGYSAEVALDGFLGVVVYVLLNDLFFSRFSTEKRYVLCPYIDMMNHAAARDKTDVAYEYFSDAFAVVLDDAAVPSGEQALICYGPRTNDALLQYYGFVEAGSPHDIFAFTQSDFLASFASSASIDPSKLRVLANAQLPPTISFDRKSPGADAMRIARLLLYPEESASTGTAMLSVSSEATCLRALASMADTERVRLANLPSASGAPSGFGSVAVPPAKKPSKKKRASKGGEEVDEEIASLITQFREQKQQVLSAAAEAMRRRADDGERMGGFNDPLAAEAEAAEAEAA
;
A
#
# COMPACT_ATOMS: atom_id res chain seq x y z
N CYS A 1 -21.01 10.21 4.43
CA CYS A 1 -19.88 9.26 4.32
C CYS A 1 -18.61 10.02 3.99
N LEU A 2 -17.80 10.37 5.01
CA LEU A 2 -16.52 11.08 4.88
C LEU A 2 -15.33 10.10 4.78
N SER A 3 -15.58 8.87 4.34
CA SER A 3 -14.57 7.80 4.22
C SER A 3 -13.62 7.94 3.03
N VAL A 4 -13.68 9.05 2.28
CA VAL A 4 -13.05 9.18 0.95
C VAL A 4 -11.85 10.13 0.95
N VAL A 5 -11.52 10.79 2.07
CA VAL A 5 -10.29 11.59 2.16
C VAL A 5 -9.33 10.91 3.13
N ARG A 6 -8.68 9.84 2.66
CA ARG A 6 -7.41 9.43 3.28
C ARG A 6 -6.41 10.52 2.95
N SER A 7 -5.99 11.25 3.98
CA SER A 7 -4.92 12.24 3.87
C SER A 7 -3.67 11.60 3.24
N ARG A 8 -2.92 12.39 2.47
CA ARG A 8 -1.82 11.95 1.61
C ARG A 8 -0.67 11.28 2.39
N SER A 9 -0.54 11.54 3.69
CA SER A 9 0.65 11.11 4.44
C SER A 9 0.40 10.74 5.91
N PHE A 10 -0.83 10.84 6.43
CA PHE A 10 -1.02 10.86 7.89
C PHE A 10 -2.01 9.82 8.40
N SER A 11 -1.47 8.84 9.10
CA SER A 11 -2.21 8.09 10.11
C SER A 11 -1.26 7.75 11.26
N GLY A 12 -1.52 8.27 12.45
CA GLY A 12 -0.73 8.00 13.65
C GLY A 12 -1.60 7.45 14.78
N PRO A 13 -0.99 6.82 15.79
CA PRO A 13 -1.69 6.42 17.00
C PRO A 13 -2.33 7.65 17.66
N TYR A 14 -3.51 7.43 18.20
CA TYR A 14 -4.34 8.48 18.75
C TYR A 14 -3.75 9.05 20.05
N ALA A 15 -3.23 10.29 19.99
CA ALA A 15 -2.91 11.06 21.18
C ALA A 15 -4.12 11.89 21.63
N ARG A 16 -4.65 11.64 22.85
CA ARG A 16 -5.78 12.40 23.43
C ARG A 16 -5.40 13.82 23.84
N GLY A 17 -4.13 14.05 24.21
CA GLY A 17 -3.62 15.33 24.68
C GLY A 17 -2.29 15.67 24.03
N THR A 18 -1.93 16.96 24.06
CA THR A 18 -0.60 17.44 23.69
C THR A 18 0.23 17.65 24.95
N PHE A 19 1.56 17.58 24.85
CA PHE A 19 2.45 17.82 25.99
C PHE A 19 2.16 19.16 26.69
N ARG A 20 1.93 20.22 25.89
CA ARG A 20 1.56 21.54 26.41
C ARG A 20 0.22 21.51 27.13
N GLY A 21 -0.77 20.78 26.61
CA GLY A 21 -2.06 20.57 27.26
C GLY A 21 -1.90 19.93 28.64
N SER A 22 -1.06 18.90 28.72
CA SER A 22 -0.75 18.20 29.98
C SER A 22 -0.05 19.11 31.00
N LEU A 23 0.90 19.94 30.56
CA LEU A 23 1.53 20.94 31.43
C LEU A 23 0.53 21.98 31.95
N ILE A 24 -0.40 22.44 31.11
CA ILE A 24 -1.45 23.38 31.53
C ILE A 24 -2.37 22.74 32.57
N GLN A 25 -2.75 21.47 32.39
CA GLN A 25 -3.57 20.74 33.36
C GLN A 25 -2.87 20.61 34.72
N LEU A 26 -1.57 20.27 34.71
CA LEU A 26 -0.77 20.17 35.92
C LEU A 26 -0.61 21.52 36.62
N PHE A 27 -0.35 22.60 35.87
CA PHE A 27 -0.25 23.94 36.42
C PHE A 27 -1.58 24.40 37.04
N LEU A 28 -2.70 24.15 36.35
CA LEU A 28 -4.03 24.47 36.86
C LEU A 28 -4.34 23.68 38.14
N ALA A 29 -4.05 22.38 38.17
CA ALA A 29 -4.25 21.55 39.35
C ALA A 29 -3.40 22.01 40.54
N CYS A 30 -2.13 22.38 40.29
CA CYS A 30 -1.26 22.95 41.32
C CYS A 30 -1.81 24.29 41.85
N THR A 31 -2.29 25.15 40.95
CA THR A 31 -2.89 26.45 41.32
C THR A 31 -4.15 26.25 42.16
N VAL A 32 -5.05 25.35 41.76
CA VAL A 32 -6.27 25.04 42.50
C VAL A 32 -5.95 24.45 43.87
N ALA A 33 -4.99 23.52 43.96
CA ALA A 33 -4.54 22.97 45.23
C ALA A 33 -4.00 24.07 46.17
N GLY A 34 -3.15 24.96 45.64
CA GLY A 34 -2.63 26.10 46.42
C GLY A 34 -3.73 27.03 46.92
N VAL A 35 -4.68 27.41 46.06
CA VAL A 35 -5.82 28.24 46.46
C VAL A 35 -6.69 27.54 47.50
N ALA A 36 -6.94 26.23 47.36
CA ALA A 36 -7.70 25.46 48.33
C ALA A 36 -7.00 25.46 49.71
N THR A 37 -5.68 25.27 49.75
CA THR A 37 -4.93 25.33 51.01
C THR A 37 -5.00 26.71 51.67
N ILE A 38 -4.95 27.81 50.89
CA ILE A 38 -5.10 29.17 51.42
C ILE A 38 -6.53 29.43 51.90
N GLY A 39 -7.52 28.85 51.22
CA GLY A 39 -8.94 28.95 51.56
C GLY A 39 -9.38 28.14 52.79
N GLY A 40 -8.45 27.49 53.49
CA GLY A 40 -8.72 26.76 54.74
C GLY A 40 -9.08 25.27 54.56
N TYR A 41 -8.93 24.72 53.36
CA TYR A 41 -9.00 23.26 53.17
C TYR A 41 -7.73 22.59 53.70
N SER A 42 -7.83 21.33 54.14
CA SER A 42 -6.65 20.59 54.61
C SER A 42 -5.66 20.35 53.46
N ALA A 43 -4.36 20.41 53.77
CA ALA A 43 -3.31 20.20 52.78
C ALA A 43 -3.36 18.80 52.15
N GLU A 44 -3.79 17.80 52.92
CA GLU A 44 -3.96 16.42 52.46
C GLU A 44 -5.01 16.32 51.34
N VAL A 45 -6.18 16.94 51.52
CA VAL A 45 -7.25 16.92 50.50
C VAL A 45 -6.82 17.65 49.23
N ALA A 46 -6.10 18.76 49.35
CA ALA A 46 -5.55 19.48 48.20
C ALA A 46 -4.48 18.67 47.46
N LEU A 47 -3.61 17.97 48.20
CA LEU A 47 -2.58 17.09 47.65
C LEU A 47 -3.18 15.88 46.93
N ASP A 48 -4.19 15.22 47.52
CA ASP A 48 -4.87 14.08 46.91
C ASP A 48 -5.54 14.47 45.59
N GLY A 49 -6.18 15.65 45.55
CA GLY A 49 -6.76 16.20 44.33
C GLY A 49 -5.71 16.45 43.24
N PHE A 50 -4.56 17.04 43.61
CA PHE A 50 -3.45 17.25 42.69
C PHE A 50 -2.86 15.93 42.17
N LEU A 51 -2.61 14.97 43.07
CA LEU A 51 -2.11 13.64 42.71
C LEU A 51 -3.08 12.90 41.79
N GLY A 52 -4.39 13.04 41.99
CA GLY A 52 -5.40 12.51 41.08
C GLY A 52 -5.24 13.04 39.64
N VAL A 53 -4.95 14.33 39.47
CA VAL A 53 -4.67 14.92 38.15
C VAL A 53 -3.36 14.41 37.57
N VAL A 54 -2.30 14.29 38.38
CA VAL A 54 -1.00 13.74 37.94
C VAL A 54 -1.18 12.31 37.41
N VAL A 55 -1.87 11.46 38.16
CA VAL A 55 -2.14 10.07 37.77
C VAL A 55 -2.98 10.04 36.49
N TYR A 56 -4.01 10.89 36.39
CA TYR A 56 -4.83 10.99 35.19
C TYR A 56 -4.01 11.35 33.95
N VAL A 57 -3.16 12.39 34.03
CA VAL A 57 -2.30 12.83 32.93
C VAL A 57 -1.34 11.71 32.51
N LEU A 58 -0.69 11.04 33.46
CA LEU A 58 0.23 9.94 33.16
C LEU A 58 -0.49 8.76 32.49
N LEU A 59 -1.68 8.38 32.99
CA LEU A 59 -2.47 7.30 32.38
C LEU A 59 -2.97 7.69 30.98
N ASN A 60 -3.45 8.93 30.81
CA ASN A 60 -3.93 9.44 29.53
C ASN A 60 -2.84 9.49 28.46
N ASP A 61 -1.64 9.94 28.83
CA ASP A 61 -0.57 10.20 27.86
C ASP A 61 0.31 8.98 27.60
N LEU A 62 0.55 8.11 28.60
CA LEU A 62 1.42 6.94 28.45
C LEU A 62 0.66 5.66 28.10
N PHE A 63 -0.53 5.46 28.69
CA PHE A 63 -1.27 4.21 28.51
C PHE A 63 -2.30 4.34 27.40
N PHE A 64 -3.24 5.27 27.48
CA PHE A 64 -4.35 5.32 26.53
C PHE A 64 -3.93 5.68 25.10
N SER A 65 -2.83 6.42 24.91
CA SER A 65 -2.28 6.74 23.59
C SER A 65 -1.68 5.52 22.87
N ARG A 66 -1.10 4.57 23.62
CA ARG A 66 -0.42 3.39 23.07
C ARG A 66 -1.34 2.21 22.80
N PHE A 67 -2.45 2.12 23.52
CA PHE A 67 -3.42 1.02 23.35
C PHE A 67 -4.60 1.37 22.43
N SER A 68 -4.66 2.61 21.92
CA SER A 68 -5.71 2.99 20.98
C SER A 68 -5.36 2.52 19.56
N THR A 69 -6.24 1.70 18.99
CA THR A 69 -6.18 1.28 17.58
C THR A 69 -6.80 2.32 16.64
N GLU A 70 -7.35 3.41 17.17
CA GLU A 70 -7.98 4.46 16.37
C GLU A 70 -6.92 5.28 15.64
N LYS A 71 -7.09 5.40 14.32
CA LYS A 71 -6.24 6.24 13.47
C LYS A 71 -6.94 7.57 13.20
N ARG A 72 -6.25 8.68 13.47
CA ARG A 72 -6.68 10.02 13.02
C ARG A 72 -6.04 10.36 11.69
N TYR A 73 -6.85 10.95 10.81
CA TYR A 73 -6.39 11.53 9.55
C TYR A 73 -6.44 13.04 9.70
N VAL A 74 -5.34 13.70 9.37
CA VAL A 74 -5.20 15.16 9.45
C VAL A 74 -4.67 15.68 8.13
N LEU A 75 -5.06 16.90 7.77
CA LEU A 75 -4.40 17.67 6.73
C LEU A 75 -3.29 18.46 7.39
N CYS A 76 -2.08 18.38 6.83
CA CYS A 76 -0.90 19.05 7.35
C CYS A 76 -0.42 20.03 6.28
N PRO A 77 -0.84 21.31 6.38
CA PRO A 77 -0.32 22.36 5.50
C PRO A 77 1.20 22.32 5.44
N TYR A 78 1.76 22.69 4.29
CA TYR A 78 3.18 22.58 3.94
C TYR A 78 3.68 21.15 3.72
N ILE A 79 3.43 20.21 4.63
CA ILE A 79 3.86 18.81 4.44
C ILE A 79 3.09 18.15 3.28
N ASP A 80 1.79 18.44 3.16
CA ASP A 80 0.93 17.96 2.07
C ASP A 80 1.37 18.46 0.67
N MET A 81 2.26 19.47 0.62
CA MET A 81 2.84 20.00 -0.63
C MET A 81 4.07 19.21 -1.10
N MET A 82 4.63 18.33 -0.25
CA MET A 82 5.79 17.52 -0.63
C MET A 82 5.35 16.37 -1.52
N ASN A 83 6.03 16.19 -2.66
CA ASN A 83 5.71 15.14 -3.63
C ASN A 83 6.29 13.78 -3.20
N HIS A 84 5.73 12.73 -3.80
CA HIS A 84 6.15 11.36 -3.58
C HIS A 84 7.45 11.00 -4.33
N ALA A 85 8.31 10.21 -3.69
CA ALA A 85 9.29 9.36 -4.37
C ALA A 85 9.50 8.06 -3.58
N ALA A 86 9.31 6.91 -4.22
CA ALA A 86 9.56 5.60 -3.60
C ALA A 86 11.03 5.36 -3.29
N ALA A 87 11.95 6.04 -3.99
CA ALA A 87 13.39 5.98 -3.69
C ALA A 87 13.76 6.61 -2.33
N ARG A 88 12.85 7.39 -1.74
CA ARG A 88 13.02 8.05 -0.43
C ARG A 88 12.32 7.24 0.68
N ASP A 89 12.44 5.92 0.64
CA ASP A 89 11.75 4.97 1.54
C ASP A 89 12.06 5.15 3.04
N LYS A 90 13.16 5.84 3.37
CA LYS A 90 13.59 6.17 4.74
C LYS A 90 13.11 7.52 5.25
N THR A 91 12.32 8.28 4.49
CA THR A 91 11.76 9.52 5.01
C THR A 91 10.68 9.20 6.04
N ASP A 92 10.75 9.84 7.19
CA ASP A 92 9.75 9.69 8.25
C ASP A 92 8.93 10.97 8.38
N VAL A 93 7.63 10.80 8.58
CA VAL A 93 6.70 11.89 8.83
C VAL A 93 5.92 11.54 10.08
N ALA A 94 6.24 12.22 11.17
CA ALA A 94 5.72 11.89 12.48
C ALA A 94 5.17 13.13 13.21
N TYR A 95 4.29 12.89 14.17
CA TYR A 95 3.94 13.91 15.16
C TYR A 95 4.89 13.81 16.34
N GLU A 96 5.66 14.87 16.57
CA GLU A 96 6.60 15.00 17.67
C GLU A 96 5.88 15.54 18.91
N TYR A 97 5.68 14.66 19.88
CA TYR A 97 4.86 14.94 21.08
C TYR A 97 5.42 16.10 21.92
N PHE A 98 6.73 16.17 22.12
CA PHE A 98 7.36 17.18 22.98
C PHE A 98 7.37 18.58 22.36
N SER A 99 7.56 18.66 21.03
CA SER A 99 7.48 19.94 20.30
C SER A 99 6.06 20.31 19.91
N ASP A 100 5.08 19.41 20.10
CA ASP A 100 3.69 19.59 19.71
C ASP A 100 3.56 19.98 18.21
N ALA A 101 4.28 19.26 17.35
CA ALA A 101 4.42 19.62 15.94
C ALA A 101 4.54 18.38 15.05
N PHE A 102 4.10 18.48 13.80
CA PHE A 102 4.44 17.49 12.77
C PHE A 102 5.83 17.79 12.23
N ALA A 103 6.68 16.76 12.17
CA ALA A 103 8.02 16.82 11.64
C ALA A 103 8.15 15.90 10.43
N VAL A 104 8.97 16.33 9.47
CA VAL A 104 9.42 15.51 8.35
C VAL A 104 10.92 15.35 8.52
N VAL A 105 11.36 14.10 8.62
CA VAL A 105 12.76 13.73 8.65
C VAL A 105 13.07 13.13 7.30
N LEU A 106 13.96 13.81 6.56
CA LEU A 106 14.48 13.26 5.32
C LEU A 106 15.56 12.23 5.63
N ASP A 107 15.78 11.32 4.69
CA ASP A 107 16.90 10.39 4.74
C ASP A 107 18.25 11.14 4.73
N ASP A 108 19.34 10.45 5.09
CA ASP A 108 20.68 11.04 5.23
C ASP A 108 21.24 11.66 3.93
N ALA A 109 20.55 11.49 2.80
CA ALA A 109 20.89 12.13 1.54
C ALA A 109 20.44 13.59 1.53
N ALA A 110 21.40 14.49 1.77
CA ALA A 110 21.20 15.94 1.67
C ALA A 110 20.49 16.31 0.36
N VAL A 111 19.41 17.10 0.48
CA VAL A 111 18.73 17.68 -0.69
C VAL A 111 19.56 18.88 -1.16
N PRO A 112 20.13 18.85 -2.38
CA PRO A 112 20.89 19.96 -2.90
C PRO A 112 20.07 21.25 -2.98
N SER A 113 20.74 22.39 -2.84
CA SER A 113 20.07 23.68 -2.97
C SER A 113 19.45 23.83 -4.37
N GLY A 114 18.16 24.17 -4.43
CA GLY A 114 17.41 24.30 -5.67
C GLY A 114 16.71 23.01 -6.14
N GLU A 115 16.95 21.87 -5.49
CA GLU A 115 16.22 20.64 -5.76
C GLU A 115 14.95 20.51 -4.91
N GLN A 116 14.02 19.69 -5.41
CA GLN A 116 12.78 19.42 -4.72
C GLN A 116 13.00 18.46 -3.53
N ALA A 117 12.47 18.83 -2.36
CA ALA A 117 12.34 17.90 -1.24
C ALA A 117 11.17 16.94 -1.50
N LEU A 118 11.47 15.64 -1.51
CA LEU A 118 10.53 14.55 -1.78
C LEU A 118 10.40 13.65 -0.55
N ILE A 119 9.24 13.06 -0.35
CA ILE A 119 8.96 12.09 0.72
C ILE A 119 8.37 10.80 0.17
N CYS A 120 8.50 9.70 0.90
CA CYS A 120 7.77 8.47 0.59
C CYS A 120 6.39 8.49 1.27
N TYR A 121 5.32 8.18 0.53
CA TYR A 121 3.94 8.06 1.05
C TYR A 121 3.67 6.64 1.59
N GLY A 122 4.74 5.90 1.86
CA GLY A 122 4.76 4.46 2.12
C GLY A 122 4.90 3.61 0.85
N PRO A 123 4.94 2.27 1.00
CA PRO A 123 5.07 1.33 -0.11
C PRO A 123 3.76 1.26 -0.91
N ARG A 124 3.60 2.18 -1.87
CA ARG A 124 2.39 2.29 -2.70
C ARG A 124 2.64 1.72 -4.09
N THR A 125 1.68 0.93 -4.57
CA THR A 125 1.66 0.46 -5.97
C THR A 125 1.19 1.58 -6.89
N ASN A 126 1.48 1.51 -8.19
CA ASN A 126 0.97 2.52 -9.13
C ASN A 126 -0.55 2.52 -9.23
N ASP A 127 -1.23 1.42 -8.90
CA ASP A 127 -2.71 1.38 -8.82
C ASP A 127 -3.20 2.29 -7.69
N ALA A 128 -2.54 2.21 -6.52
CA ALA A 128 -2.86 3.06 -5.39
C ALA A 128 -2.47 4.52 -5.64
N LEU A 129 -1.30 4.77 -6.24
CA LEU A 129 -0.87 6.12 -6.61
C LEU A 129 -1.85 6.76 -7.60
N LEU A 130 -2.25 6.04 -8.63
CA LEU A 130 -3.20 6.55 -9.62
C LEU A 130 -4.58 6.78 -9.00
N GLN A 131 -5.10 5.81 -8.24
CA GLN A 131 -6.45 5.88 -7.67
C GLN A 131 -6.60 6.96 -6.61
N TYR A 132 -5.62 7.10 -5.71
CA TYR A 132 -5.74 7.98 -4.54
C TYR A 132 -5.00 9.31 -4.71
N TYR A 133 -4.00 9.37 -5.59
CA TYR A 133 -3.15 10.56 -5.75
C TYR A 133 -3.15 11.13 -7.16
N GLY A 134 -3.67 10.41 -8.15
CA GLY A 134 -3.84 10.89 -9.52
C GLY A 134 -2.53 10.97 -10.33
N PHE A 135 -1.51 10.20 -9.95
CA PHE A 135 -0.25 10.13 -10.69
C PHE A 135 0.31 8.70 -10.72
N VAL A 136 1.29 8.48 -11.59
CA VAL A 136 2.03 7.23 -11.72
C VAL A 136 3.51 7.53 -11.55
N GLU A 137 4.21 6.69 -10.80
CA GLU A 137 5.65 6.77 -10.62
C GLU A 137 6.38 5.79 -11.54
N ALA A 138 7.34 6.31 -12.30
CA ALA A 138 8.17 5.50 -13.18
C ALA A 138 9.19 4.69 -12.38
N GLY A 139 9.29 3.39 -12.67
CA GLY A 139 10.29 2.53 -12.06
C GLY A 139 10.05 2.24 -10.57
N SER A 140 8.85 2.48 -10.05
CA SER A 140 8.57 2.29 -8.63
C SER A 140 8.88 0.84 -8.19
N PRO A 141 9.69 0.64 -7.12
CA PRO A 141 10.06 -0.68 -6.63
C PRO A 141 8.90 -1.40 -5.94
N HIS A 142 7.87 -0.66 -5.53
CA HIS A 142 6.67 -1.19 -4.88
C HIS A 142 5.53 -1.49 -5.87
N ASP A 143 5.76 -1.26 -7.17
CA ASP A 143 4.75 -1.55 -8.17
C ASP A 143 4.59 -3.05 -8.39
N ILE A 144 3.34 -3.47 -8.55
CA ILE A 144 2.95 -4.86 -8.77
C ILE A 144 1.96 -4.94 -9.92
N PHE A 145 1.81 -6.12 -10.50
CA PHE A 145 0.71 -6.42 -11.41
C PHE A 145 -0.29 -7.34 -10.71
N ALA A 146 -1.49 -6.85 -10.43
CA ALA A 146 -2.52 -7.59 -9.70
C ALA A 146 -3.52 -8.25 -10.67
N PHE A 147 -3.89 -9.49 -10.34
CA PHE A 147 -4.89 -10.30 -11.02
C PHE A 147 -6.04 -10.58 -10.07
N THR A 148 -7.27 -10.60 -10.60
CA THR A 148 -8.34 -11.35 -9.95
C THR A 148 -8.06 -12.86 -10.08
N GLN A 149 -8.63 -13.67 -9.21
CA GLN A 149 -8.51 -15.14 -9.33
C GLN A 149 -8.94 -15.65 -10.71
N SER A 150 -10.06 -15.15 -11.23
CA SER A 150 -10.57 -15.57 -12.54
C SER A 150 -9.65 -15.15 -13.69
N ASP A 151 -9.12 -13.93 -13.63
CA ASP A 151 -8.20 -13.45 -14.68
C ASP A 151 -6.91 -14.24 -14.65
N PHE A 152 -6.35 -14.47 -13.45
CA PHE A 152 -5.14 -15.28 -13.30
C PHE A 152 -5.33 -16.67 -13.90
N LEU A 153 -6.42 -17.37 -13.56
CA LEU A 153 -6.68 -18.72 -14.06
C LEU A 153 -6.89 -18.74 -15.58
N ALA A 154 -7.59 -17.75 -16.14
CA ALA A 154 -7.80 -17.65 -17.58
C ALA A 154 -6.48 -17.39 -18.33
N SER A 155 -5.65 -16.48 -17.82
CA SER A 155 -4.33 -16.17 -18.38
C SER A 155 -3.37 -17.35 -18.26
N PHE A 156 -3.41 -18.06 -17.12
CA PHE A 156 -2.59 -19.24 -16.88
C PHE A 156 -3.00 -20.39 -17.80
N ALA A 157 -4.30 -20.66 -17.95
CA ALA A 157 -4.83 -21.68 -18.86
C ALA A 157 -4.51 -21.39 -20.34
N SER A 158 -4.36 -20.11 -20.70
CA SER A 158 -3.95 -19.70 -22.04
C SER A 158 -2.45 -19.91 -22.29
N SER A 159 -1.65 -20.00 -21.22
CA SER A 159 -0.19 -20.06 -21.26
C SER A 159 0.37 -21.45 -20.97
N ALA A 160 -0.40 -22.30 -20.29
CA ALA A 160 -0.03 -23.65 -19.92
C ALA A 160 -1.20 -24.63 -20.16
N SER A 161 -0.87 -25.86 -20.56
CA SER A 161 -1.86 -26.92 -20.67
C SER A 161 -2.29 -27.39 -19.28
N ILE A 162 -3.51 -27.04 -18.88
CA ILE A 162 -4.10 -27.45 -17.60
C ILE A 162 -5.10 -28.57 -17.87
N ASP A 163 -4.97 -29.67 -17.12
CA ASP A 163 -6.00 -30.69 -17.08
C ASP A 163 -7.19 -30.18 -16.24
N PRO A 164 -8.42 -30.09 -16.80
CA PRO A 164 -9.60 -29.65 -16.08
C PRO A 164 -9.88 -30.43 -14.78
N SER A 165 -9.43 -31.68 -14.68
CA SER A 165 -9.57 -32.49 -13.47
C SER A 165 -8.86 -31.86 -12.26
N LYS A 166 -7.74 -31.16 -12.50
CA LYS A 166 -6.89 -30.52 -11.49
C LYS A 166 -7.48 -29.23 -10.94
N LEU A 167 -8.43 -28.61 -11.64
CA LEU A 167 -9.13 -27.41 -11.15
C LEU A 167 -9.90 -27.65 -9.85
N ARG A 168 -10.32 -28.90 -9.59
CA ARG A 168 -11.00 -29.27 -8.34
C ARG A 168 -10.11 -29.12 -7.11
N VAL A 169 -8.79 -29.25 -7.27
CA VAL A 169 -7.82 -29.09 -6.18
C VAL A 169 -7.81 -27.64 -5.70
N LEU A 170 -7.96 -26.67 -6.61
CA LEU A 170 -8.00 -25.26 -6.26
C LEU A 170 -9.24 -24.87 -5.45
N ALA A 171 -10.38 -25.53 -5.66
CA ALA A 171 -11.61 -25.25 -4.91
C ALA A 171 -11.43 -25.44 -3.40
N ASN A 172 -10.54 -26.36 -3.00
CA ASN A 172 -10.25 -26.65 -1.59
C ASN A 172 -9.06 -25.86 -1.04
N ALA A 173 -8.33 -25.12 -1.88
CA ALA A 173 -7.05 -24.50 -1.51
C ALA A 173 -7.16 -23.13 -0.83
N GLN A 174 -8.37 -22.57 -0.69
CA GLN A 174 -8.64 -21.23 -0.13
C GLN A 174 -7.69 -20.16 -0.72
N LEU A 175 -7.83 -19.91 -2.02
CA LEU A 175 -6.99 -18.94 -2.71
C LEU A 175 -7.29 -17.50 -2.25
N PRO A 176 -6.27 -16.61 -2.20
CA PRO A 176 -6.47 -15.20 -1.90
C PRO A 176 -7.28 -14.52 -3.02
N PRO A 177 -8.07 -13.47 -2.72
CA PRO A 177 -8.91 -12.81 -3.70
C PRO A 177 -8.11 -12.11 -4.82
N THR A 178 -6.88 -11.74 -4.52
CA THR A 178 -5.96 -11.07 -5.45
C THR A 178 -4.64 -11.83 -5.48
N ILE A 179 -4.12 -12.06 -6.68
CA ILE A 179 -2.81 -12.67 -6.93
C ILE A 179 -1.96 -11.62 -7.63
N SER A 180 -0.67 -11.50 -7.31
CA SER A 180 0.14 -10.43 -7.88
C SER A 180 1.54 -10.85 -8.28
N PHE A 181 2.06 -10.22 -9.32
CA PHE A 181 3.47 -10.26 -9.70
C PHE A 181 4.18 -9.00 -9.26
N ASP A 182 5.37 -9.16 -8.68
CA ASP A 182 6.31 -8.07 -8.44
C ASP A 182 7.47 -8.17 -9.45
N ARG A 183 8.33 -7.15 -9.50
CA ARG A 183 9.44 -7.10 -10.49
C ARG A 183 10.49 -8.20 -10.29
N LYS A 184 10.57 -8.80 -9.11
CA LYS A 184 11.56 -9.81 -8.70
C LYS A 184 10.98 -11.22 -8.69
N SER A 185 9.67 -11.38 -8.52
CA SER A 185 9.04 -12.67 -8.28
C SER A 185 7.55 -12.70 -8.69
N PRO A 186 7.00 -13.88 -8.98
CA PRO A 186 5.56 -14.05 -9.21
C PRO A 186 4.73 -14.03 -7.91
N GLY A 187 5.32 -13.81 -6.73
CA GLY A 187 4.64 -13.92 -5.45
C GLY A 187 4.37 -15.36 -5.01
N ALA A 188 4.23 -15.57 -3.70
CA ALA A 188 4.04 -16.89 -3.10
C ALA A 188 2.75 -17.57 -3.57
N ASP A 189 1.66 -16.81 -3.68
CA ASP A 189 0.35 -17.35 -4.05
C ASP A 189 0.29 -17.81 -5.51
N ALA A 190 0.89 -17.06 -6.45
CA ALA A 190 0.93 -17.48 -7.84
C ALA A 190 1.77 -18.75 -8.00
N MET A 191 2.90 -18.85 -7.29
CA MET A 191 3.68 -20.08 -7.22
C MET A 191 2.84 -21.23 -6.69
N ARG A 192 2.18 -21.05 -5.54
CA ARG A 192 1.32 -22.07 -4.94
C ARG A 192 0.26 -22.57 -5.92
N ILE A 193 -0.41 -21.67 -6.65
CA ILE A 193 -1.42 -22.03 -7.64
C ILE A 193 -0.79 -22.80 -8.82
N ALA A 194 0.34 -22.33 -9.36
CA ALA A 194 1.03 -23.02 -10.44
C ALA A 194 1.46 -24.44 -10.03
N ARG A 195 1.98 -24.60 -8.82
CA ARG A 195 2.37 -25.89 -8.23
C ARG A 195 1.16 -26.85 -8.14
N LEU A 196 0.03 -26.37 -7.61
CA LEU A 196 -1.20 -27.17 -7.51
C LEU A 196 -1.80 -27.55 -8.88
N LEU A 197 -1.69 -26.66 -9.87
CA LEU A 197 -2.25 -26.89 -11.21
C LEU A 197 -1.40 -27.81 -12.07
N LEU A 198 -0.07 -27.69 -12.00
CA LEU A 198 0.82 -28.47 -12.84
C LEU A 198 1.18 -29.81 -12.17
N TYR A 199 1.46 -29.78 -10.86
CA TYR A 199 1.99 -30.91 -10.09
C TYR A 199 1.18 -31.18 -8.80
N PRO A 200 -0.13 -31.49 -8.89
CA PRO A 200 -0.98 -31.69 -7.72
C PRO A 200 -0.53 -32.85 -6.82
N GLU A 201 -0.05 -33.96 -7.41
CA GLU A 201 0.36 -35.17 -6.67
C GLU A 201 1.63 -34.95 -5.84
N GLU A 202 2.63 -34.26 -6.42
CA GLU A 202 3.86 -33.86 -5.71
C GLU A 202 3.55 -32.81 -4.64
N SER A 203 2.57 -31.93 -4.90
CA SER A 203 2.15 -30.89 -3.96
C SER A 203 1.34 -31.44 -2.77
N ALA A 204 0.61 -32.55 -2.95
CA ALA A 204 -0.23 -33.15 -1.92
C ALA A 204 0.50 -34.17 -1.04
N SER A 205 1.48 -34.89 -1.60
CA SER A 205 2.22 -35.95 -0.89
C SER A 205 3.29 -35.42 0.08
N THR A 206 3.72 -34.18 -0.11
CA THR A 206 4.92 -33.65 0.55
C THR A 206 4.56 -32.37 1.30
N GLY A 207 3.72 -32.44 2.34
CA GLY A 207 3.30 -31.27 3.13
C GLY A 207 4.43 -30.25 3.30
N THR A 208 4.24 -29.05 2.74
CA THR A 208 5.22 -27.93 2.67
C THR A 208 6.58 -28.21 2.01
N ALA A 209 6.88 -29.42 1.55
CA ALA A 209 8.18 -29.78 1.00
C ALA A 209 8.33 -29.49 -0.50
N MET A 210 9.57 -29.11 -0.85
CA MET A 210 10.00 -28.62 -2.16
C MET A 210 9.67 -29.61 -3.27
N LEU A 211 9.05 -29.11 -4.34
CA LEU A 211 8.94 -29.80 -5.62
C LEU A 211 10.33 -30.20 -6.13
N SER A 212 10.36 -31.15 -7.07
CA SER A 212 11.60 -31.39 -7.80
C SER A 212 12.07 -30.10 -8.47
N VAL A 213 13.39 -29.91 -8.59
CA VAL A 213 13.97 -28.71 -9.21
C VAL A 213 13.40 -28.49 -10.63
N SER A 214 13.21 -29.58 -11.37
CA SER A 214 12.61 -29.55 -12.71
C SER A 214 11.13 -29.12 -12.69
N SER A 215 10.35 -29.63 -11.73
CA SER A 215 8.93 -29.28 -11.56
C SER A 215 8.76 -27.80 -11.20
N GLU A 216 9.62 -27.28 -10.32
CA GLU A 216 9.59 -25.86 -9.93
C GLU A 216 10.06 -24.94 -11.06
N ALA A 217 11.12 -25.31 -11.80
CA ALA A 217 11.53 -24.59 -13.00
C ALA A 217 10.41 -24.53 -14.06
N THR A 218 9.65 -25.61 -14.20
CA THR A 218 8.49 -25.66 -15.12
C THR A 218 7.38 -24.71 -14.67
N CYS A 219 7.07 -24.64 -13.37
CA CYS A 219 6.10 -23.67 -12.84
C CYS A 219 6.53 -22.22 -13.12
N LEU A 220 7.81 -21.89 -12.88
CA LEU A 220 8.36 -20.56 -13.14
C LEU A 220 8.29 -20.20 -14.63
N ARG A 221 8.62 -21.13 -15.53
CA ARG A 221 8.52 -20.91 -16.98
C ARG A 221 7.08 -20.70 -17.44
N ALA A 222 6.12 -21.44 -16.89
CA ALA A 222 4.70 -21.26 -17.19
C ALA A 222 4.20 -19.87 -16.76
N LEU A 223 4.56 -19.43 -15.54
CA LEU A 223 4.22 -18.11 -15.04
C LEU A 223 4.91 -16.99 -15.84
N ALA A 224 6.15 -17.18 -16.28
CA ALA A 224 6.84 -16.24 -17.17
C ALA A 224 6.12 -16.12 -18.52
N SER A 225 5.71 -17.23 -19.13
CA SER A 225 4.92 -17.22 -20.37
C SER A 225 3.58 -16.50 -20.20
N MET A 226 2.96 -16.65 -19.03
CA MET A 226 1.73 -15.91 -18.70
C MET A 226 1.98 -14.41 -18.58
N ALA A 227 3.06 -14.00 -17.89
CA ALA A 227 3.44 -12.60 -17.78
C ALA A 227 3.66 -11.95 -19.16
N ASP A 228 4.31 -12.66 -20.09
CA ASP A 228 4.48 -12.18 -21.46
C ASP A 228 3.17 -12.03 -22.22
N THR A 229 2.27 -13.01 -22.08
CA THR A 229 0.95 -12.99 -22.72
C THR A 229 0.14 -11.78 -22.25
N GLU A 230 0.14 -11.52 -20.95
CA GLU A 230 -0.55 -10.37 -20.35
C GLU A 230 0.11 -9.04 -20.71
N ARG A 231 1.44 -9.00 -20.81
CA ARG A 231 2.16 -7.81 -21.30
C ARG A 231 1.73 -7.46 -22.72
N VAL A 232 1.65 -8.45 -23.61
CA VAL A 232 1.16 -8.26 -24.99
C VAL A 232 -0.30 -7.84 -25.01
N ARG A 233 -1.14 -8.44 -24.16
CA ARG A 233 -2.56 -8.07 -24.02
C ARG A 233 -2.72 -6.60 -23.62
N LEU A 234 -1.96 -6.12 -22.63
CA LEU A 234 -1.97 -4.71 -22.21
C LEU A 234 -1.52 -3.76 -23.31
N ALA A 235 -0.51 -4.14 -24.08
CA ALA A 235 -0.03 -3.34 -25.21
C ALA A 235 -1.08 -3.20 -26.32
N ASN A 236 -1.95 -4.19 -26.47
CA ASN A 236 -3.02 -4.22 -27.48
C ASN A 236 -4.35 -3.63 -27.00
N LEU A 237 -4.43 -3.13 -25.75
CA LEU A 237 -5.64 -2.45 -25.29
C LEU A 237 -5.87 -1.17 -26.10
N PRO A 238 -7.12 -0.86 -26.49
CA PRO A 238 -7.42 0.35 -27.24
C PRO A 238 -6.92 1.59 -26.50
N SER A 239 -6.37 2.55 -27.24
CA SER A 239 -5.97 3.85 -26.69
C SER A 239 -7.21 4.59 -26.16
N ALA A 240 -7.03 5.39 -25.10
CA ALA A 240 -8.12 6.14 -24.48
C ALA A 240 -8.87 7.06 -25.46
N SER A 241 -8.22 7.49 -26.55
CA SER A 241 -8.81 8.30 -27.63
C SER A 241 -9.94 7.62 -28.41
N GLY A 242 -10.12 6.29 -28.28
CA GLY A 242 -11.20 5.52 -28.89
C GLY A 242 -12.29 5.07 -27.91
N ALA A 243 -12.22 5.46 -26.63
CA ALA A 243 -13.24 5.09 -25.67
C ALA A 243 -14.57 5.81 -26.02
N PRO A 244 -15.70 5.11 -26.13
CA PRO A 244 -16.99 5.77 -26.24
C PRO A 244 -17.14 6.70 -25.03
N SER A 245 -17.63 7.93 -25.27
CA SER A 245 -17.77 9.04 -24.33
C SER A 245 -18.79 8.79 -23.18
N GLY A 246 -18.82 7.58 -22.65
CA GLY A 246 -19.76 7.08 -21.67
C GLY A 246 -19.06 6.24 -20.62
N PHE A 247 -18.06 6.80 -19.94
CA PHE A 247 -17.82 6.37 -18.57
C PHE A 247 -19.06 6.77 -17.77
N GLY A 248 -19.86 5.78 -17.42
CA GLY A 248 -21.16 5.94 -16.79
C GLY A 248 -21.07 6.86 -15.58
N SER A 249 -21.75 8.01 -15.67
CA SER A 249 -22.08 8.76 -14.46
C SER A 249 -22.91 7.84 -13.59
N VAL A 250 -22.37 7.47 -12.43
CA VAL A 250 -23.19 6.96 -11.33
C VAL A 250 -24.33 7.98 -11.16
N ALA A 251 -25.56 7.50 -11.29
CA ALA A 251 -26.75 8.33 -11.33
C ALA A 251 -26.88 9.16 -10.04
N VAL A 252 -26.44 10.41 -10.09
CA VAL A 252 -26.83 11.45 -9.14
C VAL A 252 -28.20 11.98 -9.62
N PRO A 253 -29.23 12.04 -8.75
CA PRO A 253 -30.55 12.53 -9.15
C PRO A 253 -30.46 13.98 -9.66
N PRO A 254 -31.33 14.37 -10.62
CA PRO A 254 -31.15 15.61 -11.37
C PRO A 254 -31.38 16.84 -10.49
N ALA A 255 -30.29 17.55 -10.15
CA ALA A 255 -30.36 18.93 -9.70
C ALA A 255 -30.75 19.85 -10.87
N LYS A 256 -31.67 20.79 -10.60
CA LYS A 256 -32.23 21.74 -11.57
C LYS A 256 -31.12 22.48 -12.34
N LYS A 257 -31.21 22.43 -13.68
CA LYS A 257 -30.29 23.06 -14.63
C LYS A 257 -30.26 24.60 -14.46
N PRO A 258 -29.10 25.24 -14.23
CA PRO A 258 -28.92 26.62 -14.62
C PRO A 258 -28.58 26.73 -16.11
N SER A 259 -29.03 27.81 -16.71
CA SER A 259 -28.95 28.17 -18.13
C SER A 259 -27.55 28.09 -18.74
N LYS A 260 -27.43 27.43 -19.90
CA LYS A 260 -26.21 27.30 -20.70
C LYS A 260 -25.72 28.66 -21.21
N LYS A 261 -24.56 29.11 -20.71
CA LYS A 261 -23.70 30.07 -21.41
C LYS A 261 -22.58 29.26 -22.07
N LYS A 262 -22.59 29.24 -23.41
CA LYS A 262 -21.63 28.50 -24.25
C LYS A 262 -20.28 29.25 -24.22
N ARG A 263 -19.40 28.91 -23.29
CA ARG A 263 -17.98 29.29 -23.32
C ARG A 263 -17.21 28.24 -24.12
N ALA A 264 -16.44 28.67 -25.10
CA ALA A 264 -15.61 27.81 -25.95
C ALA A 264 -14.57 27.06 -25.07
N SER A 265 -14.57 25.73 -25.20
CA SER A 265 -13.85 24.78 -24.35
C SER A 265 -12.44 24.50 -24.87
N LYS A 266 -11.54 25.49 -24.81
CA LYS A 266 -10.12 25.26 -25.12
C LYS A 266 -9.44 24.38 -24.07
N GLY A 267 -9.91 24.42 -22.82
CA GLY A 267 -9.38 23.60 -21.72
C GLY A 267 -9.94 22.17 -21.62
N GLY A 268 -10.83 21.75 -22.52
CA GLY A 268 -11.30 20.35 -22.53
C GLY A 268 -10.30 19.40 -23.19
N GLU A 269 -9.72 19.85 -24.31
CA GLU A 269 -8.78 19.07 -25.13
C GLU A 269 -7.45 18.80 -24.39
N GLU A 270 -6.96 19.78 -23.63
CA GLU A 270 -5.72 19.66 -22.82
C GLU A 270 -5.87 18.64 -21.67
N VAL A 271 -7.04 18.61 -21.02
CA VAL A 271 -7.32 17.66 -19.93
C VAL A 271 -7.45 16.22 -20.47
N ASP A 272 -8.06 16.06 -21.64
CA ASP A 272 -8.18 14.75 -22.29
C ASP A 272 -6.80 14.21 -22.71
N GLU A 273 -5.89 15.09 -23.15
CA GLU A 273 -4.50 14.73 -23.49
C GLU A 273 -3.70 14.31 -22.25
N GLU A 274 -3.82 15.03 -21.13
CA GLU A 274 -3.16 14.67 -19.87
C GLU A 274 -3.63 13.32 -19.33
N ILE A 275 -4.94 13.05 -19.35
CA ILE A 275 -5.50 11.76 -18.93
C ILE A 275 -5.02 10.65 -19.86
N ALA A 276 -4.99 10.87 -21.17
CA ALA A 276 -4.48 9.90 -22.13
C ALA A 276 -2.99 9.58 -21.91
N SER A 277 -2.19 10.61 -21.61
CA SER A 277 -0.78 10.47 -21.23
C SER A 277 -0.64 9.62 -19.96
N LEU A 278 -1.42 9.92 -18.91
CA LEU A 278 -1.38 9.20 -17.64
C LEU A 278 -1.79 7.71 -17.77
N ILE A 279 -2.82 7.42 -18.58
CA ILE A 279 -3.22 6.03 -18.89
C ILE A 279 -2.10 5.30 -19.62
N THR A 280 -1.43 5.97 -20.56
CA THR A 280 -0.31 5.40 -21.32
C THR A 280 0.86 5.09 -20.39
N GLN A 281 1.25 6.05 -19.55
CA GLN A 281 2.30 5.88 -18.56
C GLN A 281 1.97 4.73 -17.59
N PHE A 282 0.74 4.65 -17.09
CA PHE A 282 0.30 3.56 -16.22
C PHE A 282 0.50 2.19 -16.91
N ARG A 283 0.03 2.06 -18.15
CA ARG A 283 0.17 0.81 -18.93
C ARG A 283 1.63 0.44 -19.16
N GLU A 284 2.47 1.42 -19.50
CA GLU A 284 3.91 1.19 -19.66
C GLU A 284 4.54 0.68 -18.38
N GLN A 285 4.22 1.26 -17.21
CA GLN A 285 4.72 0.77 -15.93
C GLN A 285 4.27 -0.67 -15.65
N LYS A 286 3.00 -1.01 -15.91
CA LYS A 286 2.50 -2.38 -15.75
C LYS A 286 3.18 -3.37 -16.70
N GLN A 287 3.43 -2.97 -17.95
CA GLN A 287 4.20 -3.79 -18.89
C GLN A 287 5.64 -4.01 -18.43
N GLN A 288 6.28 -2.99 -17.84
CA GLN A 288 7.63 -3.11 -17.27
C GLN A 288 7.65 -4.08 -16.08
N VAL A 289 6.66 -4.04 -15.19
CA VAL A 289 6.54 -5.01 -14.08
C VAL A 289 6.42 -6.43 -14.62
N LEU A 290 5.53 -6.68 -15.59
CA LEU A 290 5.36 -8.01 -16.19
C LEU A 290 6.63 -8.48 -16.92
N SER A 291 7.30 -7.60 -17.65
CA SER A 291 8.56 -7.93 -18.33
C SER A 291 9.67 -8.30 -17.35
N ALA A 292 9.83 -7.53 -16.27
CA ALA A 292 10.82 -7.80 -15.25
C ALA A 292 10.52 -9.10 -14.49
N ALA A 293 9.26 -9.34 -14.14
CA ALA A 293 8.81 -10.56 -13.50
C ALA A 293 9.09 -11.79 -14.38
N ALA A 294 8.76 -11.72 -15.69
CA ALA A 294 9.03 -12.79 -16.64
C ALA A 294 10.52 -13.14 -16.72
N GLU A 295 11.38 -12.11 -16.80
CA GLU A 295 12.83 -12.31 -16.84
C GLU A 295 13.36 -12.90 -15.54
N ALA A 296 12.92 -12.39 -14.38
CA ALA A 296 13.31 -12.89 -13.07
C ALA A 296 12.92 -14.36 -12.88
N MET A 297 11.70 -14.75 -13.29
CA MET A 297 11.22 -16.12 -13.26
C MET A 297 12.06 -17.06 -14.13
N ARG A 298 12.39 -16.66 -15.36
CA ARG A 298 13.24 -17.46 -16.25
C ARG A 298 14.65 -17.64 -15.70
N ARG A 299 15.27 -16.55 -15.22
CA ARG A 299 16.59 -16.60 -14.59
C ARG A 299 16.59 -17.54 -13.39
N ARG A 300 15.58 -17.42 -12.51
CA ARG A 300 15.43 -18.31 -11.35
C ARG A 300 15.28 -19.77 -11.78
N ALA A 301 14.48 -20.06 -12.81
CA ALA A 301 14.30 -21.42 -13.33
C ALA A 301 15.64 -22.01 -13.83
N ASP A 302 16.39 -21.23 -14.62
CA ASP A 302 17.67 -21.67 -15.19
C ASP A 302 18.77 -21.81 -14.12
N ASP A 303 18.81 -20.90 -13.14
CA ASP A 303 19.75 -20.96 -12.03
C ASP A 303 19.46 -22.14 -11.09
N GLY A 304 18.18 -22.42 -10.81
CA GLY A 304 17.76 -23.57 -10.00
C GLY A 304 18.20 -24.89 -10.63
N GLU A 305 18.03 -25.04 -11.95
CA GLU A 305 18.50 -26.21 -12.70
C GLU A 305 20.03 -26.33 -12.71
N ARG A 306 20.76 -25.21 -12.81
CA ARG A 306 22.24 -25.20 -12.78
C ARG A 306 22.82 -25.55 -11.42
N MET A 307 22.21 -25.04 -10.35
CA MET A 307 22.71 -25.20 -8.98
C MET A 307 22.21 -26.50 -8.30
N GLY A 308 21.30 -27.24 -8.95
CA GLY A 308 20.72 -28.46 -8.39
C GLY A 308 19.77 -28.20 -7.22
N GLY A 309 19.24 -26.97 -7.11
CA GLY A 309 18.38 -26.55 -6.01
C GLY A 309 17.97 -25.08 -6.11
N PHE A 310 16.81 -24.74 -5.56
CA PHE A 310 16.38 -23.35 -5.41
C PHE A 310 16.73 -22.87 -4.00
N ASN A 311 17.57 -21.83 -3.88
CA ASN A 311 17.54 -21.00 -2.68
C ASN A 311 16.20 -20.27 -2.74
N ASP A 312 15.28 -20.57 -1.81
CA ASP A 312 13.95 -19.96 -1.81
C ASP A 312 13.89 -18.75 -0.87
N PRO A 313 14.21 -17.53 -1.34
CA PRO A 313 14.00 -16.33 -0.52
C PRO A 313 12.51 -16.11 -0.19
N LEU A 314 11.58 -16.69 -0.95
CA LEU A 314 10.13 -16.57 -0.69
C LEU A 314 9.69 -17.40 0.52
N ALA A 315 10.38 -18.50 0.82
CA ALA A 315 10.13 -19.27 2.05
C ALA A 315 10.55 -18.45 3.29
N ALA A 316 11.68 -17.74 3.19
CA ALA A 316 12.15 -16.85 4.25
C ALA A 316 11.26 -15.60 4.42
N GLU A 317 10.75 -15.02 3.33
CA GLU A 317 9.80 -13.89 3.40
C GLU A 317 8.42 -14.31 3.91
N ALA A 318 7.95 -15.52 3.58
CA ALA A 318 6.70 -16.07 4.13
C ALA A 318 6.82 -16.37 5.63
N GLU A 319 7.93 -16.98 6.09
CA GLU A 319 8.20 -17.16 7.53
C GLU A 319 8.33 -15.82 8.27
N ALA A 320 8.95 -14.82 7.65
CA ALA A 320 9.08 -13.48 8.24
C ALA A 320 7.74 -12.75 8.34
N ALA A 321 6.89 -12.83 7.31
CA ALA A 321 5.56 -12.21 7.31
C ALA A 321 4.60 -12.89 8.31
N GLU A 322 4.72 -14.21 8.50
CA GLU A 322 3.94 -14.95 9.48
C GLU A 322 4.42 -14.66 10.92
N ALA A 323 5.73 -14.43 11.11
CA ALA A 323 6.29 -13.99 12.38
C ALA A 323 5.95 -12.53 12.75
N GLU A 324 5.72 -11.65 11.77
CA GLU A 324 5.31 -10.25 12.00
C GLU A 324 3.79 -10.13 12.28
N ALA A 325 3.01 -11.16 11.92
CA ALA A 325 1.57 -11.23 12.17
C ALA A 325 1.19 -11.92 13.51
N ALA A 326 2.17 -12.50 14.23
CA ALA A 326 2.00 -13.23 15.49
C ALA A 326 2.45 -12.40 16.71
#